data_AF-A0AAD6I1W1-F1
#
_entry.id   AF-A0AAD6I1W1-F1
#
_cell.length_a   1.000
_cell.length_b   1.000
_cell.length_c   1.000
_cell.angle_alpha   90.00
_cell.angle_beta   90.00
_cell.angle_gamma   90.00
#
_symmetry.space_group_name_H-M   'P 1'
#
loop_
_entity.id
_entity.type
_entity.pdbx_description
1 polymer ?
#
loop_
_entity_poly.entity_id
_entity_poly.type
_entity_poly.pdbx_seq_one_letter_code
_entity_poly.pdbx_strand_id
1 'polypeptide(L)'
;MEEMVPLERLFGEYPSVEGLLATFSADDRAELRSVDADGGALCQPSLYSDGAVDRIYARYFRQVGSFVDVLRLTGAVVTGKAAFEFFTKVNCCDELHVIVCETTVQHLKWFLTKSEGYYLDKTVTLSQAQVLNLRYTLHEKVVVISVTEARNPYETFLRHSCVTSELNFLSADFGYCLFPKRTIVRKESQVCKPNALEREEEEGLRKISEFGFRVIPWGERQQDEELSSKRMIGDDLTWTVQLNICLQIQAIFDTGMRHSVDK
;
A
#
# COMPACT_ATOMS: atom_id res chain seq x y z
N MET A 1 19.89 -22.27 14.97
CA MET A 1 18.99 -21.74 16.02
C MET A 1 18.38 -20.48 15.46
N GLU A 2 17.23 -20.63 14.79
CA GLU A 2 16.40 -19.50 14.35
C GLU A 2 15.37 -19.26 15.44
N GLU A 3 15.52 -18.16 16.17
CA GLU A 3 14.59 -17.75 17.20
C GLU A 3 14.45 -16.22 17.16
N MET A 4 13.41 -15.75 16.47
CA MET A 4 12.32 -14.97 17.07
C MET A 4 11.32 -14.52 16.00
N VAL A 5 10.07 -14.86 16.25
CA VAL A 5 8.85 -14.16 15.84
C VAL A 5 8.37 -13.39 17.07
N PRO A 6 7.85 -12.15 16.91
CA PRO A 6 6.66 -11.81 17.66
C PRO A 6 5.56 -11.21 16.76
N LEU A 7 4.89 -12.11 16.04
CA LEU A 7 3.53 -12.00 15.48
C LEU A 7 2.46 -12.38 16.54
N GLU A 8 2.86 -12.59 17.80
CA GLU A 8 2.16 -13.49 18.73
C GLU A 8 0.85 -12.93 19.32
N ARG A 9 0.37 -11.78 18.84
CA ARG A 9 -0.88 -11.14 19.27
C ARG A 9 -1.74 -10.59 18.12
N LEU A 10 -1.57 -11.12 16.90
CA LEU A 10 -2.04 -10.48 15.66
C LEU A 10 -3.52 -10.06 15.58
N PHE A 11 -4.43 -10.44 16.49
CA PHE A 11 -5.73 -9.77 16.64
C PHE A 11 -6.28 -9.76 18.08
N GLY A 12 -5.59 -9.10 19.02
CA GLY A 12 -6.15 -8.76 20.34
C GLY A 12 -6.36 -7.25 20.47
N GLU A 13 -7.62 -6.83 20.61
CA GLU A 13 -8.16 -5.47 20.89
C GLU A 13 -7.26 -4.27 20.52
N TYR A 14 -7.58 -3.62 19.40
CA TYR A 14 -6.97 -2.34 19.01
C TYR A 14 -7.25 -1.27 20.08
N PRO A 15 -6.24 -0.47 20.51
CA PRO A 15 -6.50 0.72 21.30
C PRO A 15 -7.33 1.72 20.48
N SER A 16 -8.23 2.45 21.13
CA SER A 16 -8.83 3.63 20.50
C SER A 16 -7.72 4.61 20.10
N VAL A 17 -7.98 5.46 19.09
CA VAL A 17 -7.06 6.54 18.68
C VAL A 17 -6.60 7.37 19.89
N GLU A 18 -7.48 7.56 20.89
CA GLU A 18 -7.16 8.25 22.14
C GLU A 18 -6.23 7.45 23.08
N GLY A 19 -6.34 6.12 23.10
CA GLY A 19 -5.42 5.23 23.82
C GLY A 19 -4.03 5.19 23.21
N LEU A 20 -3.95 5.30 21.88
CA LEU A 20 -2.69 5.41 21.14
C LEU A 20 -2.03 6.78 21.36
N LEU A 21 -2.81 7.85 21.45
CA LEU A 21 -2.29 9.19 21.75
C LEU A 21 -1.81 9.37 23.20
N ALA A 22 -2.24 8.49 24.12
CA ALA A 22 -1.87 8.55 25.53
C ALA A 22 -0.48 7.95 25.83
N THR A 23 0.08 7.13 24.93
CA THR A 23 1.40 6.49 25.11
C THR A 23 2.57 7.41 24.78
N PHE A 24 2.33 8.52 24.07
CA PHE A 24 3.35 9.52 23.75
C PHE A 24 3.81 10.31 24.98
N SER A 25 5.10 10.62 25.08
CA SER A 25 5.60 11.54 26.10
C SER A 25 5.07 12.96 25.88
N ALA A 26 5.20 13.84 26.88
CA ALA A 26 4.79 15.24 26.73
C ALA A 26 5.64 15.96 25.66
N ASP A 27 6.90 15.55 25.51
CA ASP A 27 7.84 16.10 24.54
C ASP A 27 7.54 15.59 23.12
N ASP A 28 7.18 14.31 22.95
CA ASP A 28 6.72 13.78 21.65
C ASP A 28 5.42 14.47 21.20
N ARG A 29 4.49 14.69 22.14
CA ARG A 29 3.26 15.45 21.87
C ARG A 29 3.54 16.91 21.53
N ALA A 30 4.58 17.50 22.10
CA ALA A 30 5.01 18.86 21.81
C ALA A 30 5.73 18.95 20.46
N GLU A 31 6.56 17.96 20.09
CA GLU A 31 7.21 17.87 18.78
C GLU A 31 6.19 17.62 17.66
N LEU A 32 5.21 16.75 17.93
CA LEU A 32 4.04 16.52 17.07
C LEU A 32 3.19 17.78 16.87
N ARG A 33 3.07 18.65 17.89
CA ARG A 33 2.34 19.93 17.83
C ARG A 33 3.19 21.11 17.33
N SER A 34 4.51 21.08 17.47
CA SER A 34 5.38 22.13 16.94
C SER A 34 5.56 21.97 15.43
N VAL A 35 5.44 20.74 14.93
CA VAL A 35 5.33 20.46 13.50
C VAL A 35 3.99 20.98 12.92
N ASP A 36 2.94 21.18 13.73
CA ASP A 36 1.72 21.88 13.29
C ASP A 36 1.90 23.41 13.08
N ALA A 37 2.92 24.03 13.70
CA ALA A 37 3.11 25.48 13.63
C ALA A 37 3.90 25.95 12.39
N ASP A 38 4.81 25.12 11.87
CA ASP A 38 5.61 25.42 10.66
C ASP A 38 5.46 24.37 9.52
N GLY A 39 4.62 23.34 9.69
CA GLY A 39 4.15 22.47 8.60
C GLY A 39 4.52 20.98 8.70
N GLY A 40 3.58 20.18 9.21
CA GLY A 40 3.20 18.86 8.69
C GLY A 40 3.80 17.61 9.34
N ALA A 41 3.02 16.97 10.24
CA ALA A 41 2.49 15.61 10.12
C ALA A 41 2.59 14.69 11.37
N LEU A 42 1.59 14.79 12.25
CA LEU A 42 0.62 13.69 12.31
C LEU A 42 -0.41 13.96 11.21
N CYS A 43 -0.67 12.97 10.35
CA CYS A 43 -1.63 13.08 9.25
C CYS A 43 -2.89 13.81 9.70
N GLN A 44 -3.12 15.04 9.22
CA GLN A 44 -4.47 15.58 9.27
C GLN A 44 -5.33 14.64 8.42
N PRO A 45 -6.35 13.96 8.98
CA PRO A 45 -7.23 13.11 8.19
C PRO A 45 -7.84 13.85 7.00
N SER A 46 -7.94 15.17 7.08
CA SER A 46 -8.38 16.07 6.00
C SER A 46 -7.54 16.00 4.72
N LEU A 47 -6.23 15.68 4.79
CA LEU A 47 -5.35 15.58 3.61
C LEU A 47 -5.60 14.30 2.80
N TYR A 48 -6.15 13.28 3.44
CA TYR A 48 -6.62 12.06 2.81
C TYR A 48 -8.13 12.14 2.71
N SER A 49 -8.59 13.14 1.94
CA SER A 49 -10.00 13.41 1.65
C SER A 49 -10.80 12.13 1.37
N ASP A 50 -12.06 12.12 1.81
CA ASP A 50 -13.04 11.11 1.41
C ASP A 50 -12.96 10.85 -0.12
N GLY A 51 -12.78 9.58 -0.49
CA GLY A 51 -12.73 9.15 -1.89
C GLY A 51 -11.36 9.26 -2.61
N ALA A 52 -10.26 9.58 -1.94
CA ALA A 52 -8.92 9.52 -2.58
C ALA A 52 -8.58 8.10 -3.06
N VAL A 53 -8.85 7.09 -2.24
CA VAL A 53 -8.68 5.69 -2.60
C VAL A 53 -9.67 5.25 -3.68
N ASP A 54 -10.91 5.76 -3.63
CA ASP A 54 -11.94 5.47 -4.62
C ASP A 54 -11.52 5.91 -6.02
N ARG A 55 -10.87 7.09 -6.14
CA ARG A 55 -10.32 7.55 -7.43
C ARG A 55 -9.23 6.61 -7.96
N ILE A 56 -8.38 6.09 -7.09
CA ILE A 56 -7.34 5.13 -7.46
C ILE A 56 -7.99 3.84 -7.97
N TYR A 57 -8.95 3.28 -7.22
CA TYR A 57 -9.63 2.03 -7.58
C TYR A 57 -10.56 2.16 -8.78
N ALA A 58 -11.23 3.30 -8.96
CA ALA A 58 -12.12 3.56 -10.10
C ALA A 58 -11.39 3.54 -11.46
N ARG A 59 -10.07 3.73 -11.47
CA ARG A 59 -9.26 3.52 -12.68
C ARG A 59 -9.29 2.05 -13.13
N TYR A 60 -9.40 1.11 -12.20
CA TYR A 60 -9.38 -0.32 -12.47
C TYR A 60 -10.80 -0.91 -12.51
N PHE A 61 -11.67 -0.53 -11.57
CA PHE A 61 -12.94 -1.20 -11.34
C PHE A 61 -14.15 -0.29 -11.55
N ARG A 62 -15.22 -0.84 -12.12
CA ARG A 62 -16.53 -0.18 -12.16
C ARG A 62 -17.23 -0.30 -10.80
N GLN A 63 -17.01 -1.41 -10.09
CA GLN A 63 -17.61 -1.71 -8.80
C GLN A 63 -16.59 -1.61 -7.66
N VAL A 64 -16.17 -0.38 -7.35
CA VAL A 64 -15.18 -0.11 -6.29
C VAL A 64 -15.63 -0.66 -4.94
N GLY A 65 -16.90 -0.47 -4.55
CA GLY A 65 -17.44 -1.03 -3.30
C GLY A 65 -17.30 -2.56 -3.23
N SER A 66 -17.68 -3.25 -4.31
CA SER A 66 -17.54 -4.71 -4.41
C SER A 66 -16.09 -5.17 -4.31
N PHE A 67 -15.14 -4.43 -4.90
CA PHE A 67 -13.70 -4.73 -4.76
C PHE A 67 -13.24 -4.63 -3.30
N VAL A 68 -13.69 -3.60 -2.59
CA VAL A 68 -13.36 -3.37 -1.17
C VAL A 68 -13.92 -4.48 -0.29
N ASP A 69 -15.15 -4.92 -0.56
CA ASP A 69 -15.74 -6.06 0.13
C ASP A 69 -14.94 -7.34 -0.10
N VAL A 70 -14.40 -7.53 -1.32
CA VAL A 70 -13.48 -8.64 -1.61
C VAL A 70 -12.17 -8.50 -0.85
N LEU A 71 -11.58 -7.30 -0.74
CA LEU A 71 -10.39 -7.08 0.10
C LEU A 71 -10.68 -7.46 1.56
N ARG A 72 -11.82 -7.03 2.10
CA ARG A 72 -12.22 -7.32 3.49
C ARG A 72 -12.45 -8.82 3.71
N LEU A 73 -13.13 -9.49 2.77
CA LEU A 73 -13.39 -10.92 2.82
C LEU A 73 -12.12 -11.76 2.74
N THR A 74 -11.17 -11.35 1.90
CA THR A 74 -9.98 -12.16 1.60
C THR A 74 -8.77 -11.84 2.47
N GLY A 75 -8.79 -10.70 3.17
CA GLY A 75 -7.63 -10.13 3.83
C GLY A 75 -6.57 -9.61 2.86
N ALA A 76 -6.87 -9.55 1.56
CA ALA A 76 -5.94 -9.09 0.54
C ALA A 76 -5.60 -7.61 0.72
N VAL A 77 -4.41 -7.23 0.26
CA VAL A 77 -3.92 -5.84 0.34
C VAL A 77 -3.39 -5.35 -0.99
N VAL A 78 -3.62 -4.07 -1.25
CA VAL A 78 -3.09 -3.35 -2.41
C VAL A 78 -1.72 -2.79 -2.06
N THR A 79 -0.73 -3.04 -2.90
CA THR A 79 0.68 -2.64 -2.66
C THR A 79 1.25 -1.89 -3.86
N GLY A 80 2.54 -1.55 -3.79
CA GLY A 80 3.28 -0.96 -4.90
C GLY A 80 2.81 0.47 -5.23
N LYS A 81 2.76 0.80 -6.52
CA LYS A 81 2.54 2.17 -6.98
C LYS A 81 1.18 2.75 -6.58
N ALA A 82 0.15 1.93 -6.43
CA ALA A 82 -1.17 2.40 -5.98
C ALA A 82 -1.12 2.92 -4.54
N ALA A 83 -0.48 2.17 -3.63
CA ALA A 83 -0.30 2.58 -2.25
C ALA A 83 0.65 3.79 -2.15
N PHE A 84 1.73 3.78 -2.93
CA PHE A 84 2.66 4.91 -3.03
C PHE A 84 1.95 6.19 -3.52
N GLU A 85 1.16 6.13 -4.59
CA GLU A 85 0.38 7.26 -5.10
C GLU A 85 -0.61 7.78 -4.04
N PHE A 86 -1.28 6.88 -3.30
CA PHE A 86 -2.20 7.28 -2.24
C PHE A 86 -1.51 8.18 -1.20
N PHE A 87 -0.32 7.78 -0.73
CA PHE A 87 0.42 8.52 0.28
C PHE A 87 1.13 9.76 -0.25
N THR A 88 1.77 9.67 -1.40
CA THR A 88 2.62 10.74 -1.96
C THR A 88 1.86 11.73 -2.83
N LYS A 89 0.65 11.38 -3.27
CA LYS A 89 -0.16 12.12 -4.26
C LYS A 89 0.52 12.24 -5.64
N VAL A 90 1.57 11.46 -5.90
CA VAL A 90 2.23 11.38 -7.21
C VAL A 90 1.47 10.39 -8.08
N ASN A 91 0.85 10.87 -9.17
CA ASN A 91 0.15 10.01 -10.11
C ASN A 91 1.13 9.18 -10.93
N CYS A 92 1.29 7.90 -10.54
CA CYS A 92 2.26 7.00 -11.15
C CYS A 92 1.75 5.57 -11.32
N CYS A 93 0.52 5.27 -10.87
CA CYS A 93 -0.03 3.93 -10.90
C CYS A 93 -0.54 3.59 -12.31
N ASP A 94 0.23 2.76 -13.01
CA ASP A 94 -0.11 2.10 -14.27
C ASP A 94 -0.76 0.73 -14.01
N GLU A 95 -0.28 -0.02 -13.03
CA GLU A 95 -0.76 -1.35 -12.66
C GLU A 95 -1.20 -1.43 -11.19
N LEU A 96 -2.30 -2.12 -10.92
CA LEU A 96 -2.74 -2.38 -9.54
C LEU A 96 -2.17 -3.70 -9.05
N HIS A 97 -1.32 -3.65 -8.02
CA HIS A 97 -0.76 -4.84 -7.38
C HIS A 97 -1.55 -5.22 -6.15
N VAL A 98 -1.97 -6.48 -6.06
CA VAL A 98 -2.73 -7.03 -4.93
C VAL A 98 -2.03 -8.30 -4.43
N ILE A 99 -1.79 -8.39 -3.13
CA ILE A 99 -1.26 -9.61 -2.50
C ILE A 99 -2.40 -10.30 -1.75
N VAL A 100 -2.54 -11.62 -1.94
CA VAL A 100 -3.62 -12.42 -1.35
C VAL A 100 -3.13 -13.83 -1.01
N CYS A 101 -3.70 -14.43 0.03
CA CYS A 101 -3.46 -15.82 0.39
C CYS A 101 -4.05 -16.78 -0.65
N GLU A 102 -3.39 -17.93 -0.85
CA GLU A 102 -3.88 -18.99 -1.75
C GLU A 102 -5.28 -19.47 -1.38
N THR A 103 -5.60 -19.56 -0.09
CA THR A 103 -6.89 -20.05 0.41
C THR A 103 -8.07 -19.15 0.01
N THR A 104 -7.84 -17.86 -0.24
CA THR A 104 -8.90 -16.88 -0.51
C THR A 104 -8.83 -16.27 -1.92
N VAL A 105 -7.79 -16.59 -2.71
CA VAL A 105 -7.56 -16.04 -4.06
C VAL A 105 -8.75 -16.23 -5.01
N GLN A 106 -9.54 -17.30 -4.85
CA GLN A 106 -10.66 -17.60 -5.74
C GLN A 106 -11.74 -16.51 -5.73
N HIS A 107 -11.95 -15.83 -4.61
CA HIS A 107 -12.88 -14.70 -4.53
C HIS A 107 -12.43 -13.53 -5.41
N LEU A 108 -11.12 -13.22 -5.39
CA LEU A 108 -10.54 -12.15 -6.20
C LEU A 108 -10.55 -12.51 -7.69
N LYS A 109 -10.22 -13.77 -8.04
CA LYS A 109 -10.32 -14.28 -9.42
C LYS A 109 -11.74 -14.20 -9.95
N TRP A 110 -12.72 -14.60 -9.14
CA TRP A 110 -14.13 -14.54 -9.51
C TRP A 110 -14.56 -13.08 -9.71
N PHE A 111 -14.20 -12.17 -8.80
CA PHE A 111 -14.52 -10.75 -8.94
C PHE A 111 -13.97 -10.17 -10.25
N LEU A 112 -12.67 -10.34 -10.51
CA LEU A 112 -12.02 -9.81 -11.72
C LEU A 112 -12.67 -10.35 -12.99
N THR A 113 -12.93 -11.66 -13.06
CA THR A 113 -13.41 -12.30 -14.30
C THR A 113 -14.91 -12.18 -14.51
N LYS A 114 -15.71 -12.35 -13.44
CA LYS A 114 -17.18 -12.41 -13.52
C LYS A 114 -17.84 -11.07 -13.29
N SER A 115 -17.30 -10.23 -12.42
CA SER A 115 -17.89 -8.93 -12.10
C SER A 115 -17.32 -7.80 -12.96
N GLU A 116 -16.01 -7.80 -13.19
CA GLU A 116 -15.33 -6.70 -13.92
C GLU A 116 -14.98 -7.04 -15.38
N GLY A 117 -14.97 -8.33 -15.76
CA GLY A 117 -14.73 -8.79 -17.13
C GLY A 117 -13.26 -8.85 -17.55
N TYR A 118 -12.33 -8.83 -16.61
CA TYR A 118 -10.91 -9.07 -16.88
C TYR A 118 -10.67 -10.51 -17.36
N TYR A 119 -9.63 -10.71 -18.17
CA TYR A 119 -9.13 -12.04 -18.53
C TYR A 119 -7.72 -12.25 -17.96
N LEU A 120 -7.37 -13.51 -17.69
CA LEU A 120 -6.02 -13.89 -17.27
C LEU A 120 -5.10 -13.87 -18.49
N ASP A 121 -4.17 -12.92 -18.51
CA ASP A 121 -3.21 -12.71 -19.60
C ASP A 121 -1.96 -13.59 -19.42
N LYS A 122 -1.37 -13.56 -18.22
CA LYS A 122 -0.11 -14.25 -17.94
C LYS A 122 -0.08 -14.81 -16.52
N THR A 123 0.62 -15.93 -16.37
CA THR A 123 0.99 -16.50 -15.07
C THR A 123 2.51 -16.57 -14.97
N VAL A 124 3.07 -16.11 -13.86
CA VAL A 124 4.52 -16.12 -13.60
C VAL A 124 4.76 -16.66 -12.19
N THR A 125 5.51 -17.75 -12.08
CA THR A 125 5.93 -18.30 -10.79
C THR A 125 7.27 -17.71 -10.41
N LEU A 126 7.35 -17.01 -9.28
CA LEU A 126 8.60 -16.52 -8.73
C LEU A 126 9.15 -17.55 -7.74
N SER A 127 10.06 -18.39 -8.23
CA SER A 127 10.59 -19.54 -7.48
C SER A 127 11.23 -19.18 -6.14
N GLN A 128 11.91 -18.02 -6.06
CA GLN A 128 12.56 -17.58 -4.82
C GLN A 128 11.57 -17.09 -3.75
N ALA A 129 10.35 -16.72 -4.14
CA ALA A 129 9.38 -16.09 -3.27
C ALA A 129 8.24 -17.03 -2.84
N GLN A 130 8.11 -18.20 -3.47
CA GLN A 130 6.90 -19.02 -3.40
C GLN A 130 5.64 -18.19 -3.72
N VAL A 131 5.78 -17.19 -4.60
CA VAL A 131 4.71 -16.30 -5.02
C VAL A 131 4.32 -16.63 -6.45
N LEU A 132 3.03 -16.87 -6.66
CA LEU A 132 2.44 -17.03 -7.98
C LEU A 132 1.82 -15.69 -8.39
N ASN A 133 2.39 -15.06 -9.43
CA ASN A 133 1.86 -13.83 -10.00
C ASN A 133 0.88 -14.14 -11.13
N LEU A 134 -0.34 -13.64 -11.01
CA LEU A 134 -1.41 -13.73 -11.99
C LEU A 134 -1.68 -12.34 -12.55
N ARG A 135 -1.47 -12.16 -13.84
CA ARG A 135 -1.70 -10.89 -14.53
C ARG A 135 -3.05 -10.92 -15.24
N TYR A 136 -3.93 -10.01 -14.84
CA TYR A 136 -5.25 -9.82 -15.42
C TYR A 136 -5.30 -8.51 -16.22
N THR A 137 -5.87 -8.57 -17.41
CA THR A 137 -5.94 -7.43 -18.33
C THR A 137 -7.39 -7.15 -18.75
N LEU A 138 -7.74 -5.87 -18.86
CA LEU A 138 -8.99 -5.37 -19.44
C LEU A 138 -8.71 -4.05 -20.17
N HIS A 139 -8.72 -4.08 -21.50
CA HIS A 139 -8.22 -2.98 -22.32
C HIS A 139 -6.78 -2.60 -21.91
N GLU A 140 -6.54 -1.34 -21.53
CA GLU A 140 -5.24 -0.84 -21.06
C GLU A 140 -5.05 -1.03 -19.54
N LYS A 141 -6.05 -1.55 -18.82
CA LYS A 141 -6.02 -1.71 -17.37
C LYS A 141 -5.39 -3.04 -16.99
N VAL A 142 -4.47 -3.01 -16.03
CA VAL A 142 -3.75 -4.19 -15.56
C VAL A 142 -3.90 -4.34 -14.05
N VAL A 143 -4.25 -5.56 -13.63
CA VAL A 143 -4.24 -5.98 -12.21
C VAL A 143 -3.33 -7.19 -12.07
N VAL A 144 -2.35 -7.08 -11.17
CA VAL A 144 -1.42 -8.17 -10.84
C VAL A 144 -1.77 -8.70 -9.46
N ILE A 145 -2.13 -9.99 -9.39
CA ILE A 145 -2.37 -10.70 -8.14
C ILE A 145 -1.13 -11.52 -7.80
N SER A 146 -0.47 -11.20 -6.69
CA SER A 146 0.55 -12.03 -6.07
C SER A 146 -0.09 -12.96 -5.05
N VAL A 147 -0.14 -14.25 -5.37
CA VAL A 147 -0.69 -15.29 -4.50
C VAL A 147 0.43 -15.84 -3.63
N THR A 148 0.21 -15.88 -2.32
CA THR A 148 1.18 -16.39 -1.34
C THR A 148 0.64 -17.59 -0.55
N GLU A 149 1.53 -18.52 -0.23
CA GLU A 149 1.30 -19.63 0.70
C GLU A 149 1.36 -19.18 2.18
N ALA A 150 1.85 -17.96 2.44
CA ALA A 150 1.90 -17.41 3.79
C ALA A 150 0.51 -17.32 4.40
N ARG A 151 0.42 -17.48 5.72
CA ARG A 151 -0.84 -17.34 6.47
C ARG A 151 -1.41 -15.93 6.39
N ASN A 152 -0.59 -14.95 6.02
CA ASN A 152 -0.94 -13.55 5.98
C ASN A 152 -0.20 -12.85 4.82
N PRO A 153 -0.88 -12.09 3.94
CA PRO A 153 -0.23 -11.40 2.83
C PRO A 153 0.80 -10.33 3.26
N TYR A 154 0.72 -9.80 4.49
CA TYR A 154 1.70 -8.83 4.99
C TYR A 154 3.11 -9.41 5.11
N GLU A 155 3.24 -10.69 5.42
CA GLU A 155 4.55 -11.33 5.57
C GLU A 155 5.30 -11.35 4.23
N THR A 156 4.60 -11.72 3.16
CA THR A 156 5.12 -11.67 1.79
C THR A 156 5.44 -10.24 1.38
N PHE A 157 4.56 -9.29 1.66
CA PHE A 157 4.82 -7.87 1.40
C PHE A 157 6.13 -7.39 2.03
N LEU A 158 6.29 -7.58 3.35
CA LEU A 158 7.47 -7.10 4.09
C LEU A 158 8.77 -7.78 3.65
N ARG A 159 8.72 -9.06 3.24
CA ARG A 159 9.89 -9.80 2.79
C ARG A 159 10.38 -9.41 1.40
N HIS A 160 9.48 -8.98 0.52
CA HIS A 160 9.82 -8.75 -0.89
C HIS A 160 10.05 -7.29 -1.26
N SER A 161 9.56 -6.34 -0.48
CA SER A 161 9.84 -4.92 -0.70
C SER A 161 11.34 -4.62 -0.60
N CYS A 162 11.86 -3.87 -1.57
CA CYS A 162 13.30 -3.59 -1.68
C CYS A 162 13.67 -2.24 -1.10
N VAL A 163 12.69 -1.36 -0.90
CA VAL A 163 12.91 0.02 -0.48
C VAL A 163 11.83 0.56 0.44
N THR A 164 12.22 1.53 1.26
CA THR A 164 11.32 2.18 2.23
C THR A 164 10.12 2.86 1.58
N SER A 165 10.28 3.43 0.38
CA SER A 165 9.18 4.12 -0.30
C SER A 165 8.11 3.18 -0.83
N GLU A 166 8.41 1.88 -0.98
CA GLU A 166 7.44 0.87 -1.41
C GLU A 166 6.79 0.15 -0.23
N LEU A 167 7.25 0.41 1.00
CA LEU A 167 6.71 -0.15 2.23
C LEU A 167 5.43 0.63 2.65
N ASN A 168 4.52 0.76 1.70
CA ASN A 168 3.15 1.25 1.87
C ASN A 168 2.16 0.22 1.33
N PHE A 169 1.01 0.06 1.98
CA PHE A 169 -0.07 -0.79 1.49
C PHE A 169 -1.45 -0.28 1.92
N LEU A 170 -2.47 -0.68 1.19
CA LEU A 170 -3.87 -0.37 1.47
C LEU A 170 -4.62 -1.68 1.71
N SER A 171 -5.22 -1.80 2.89
CA SER A 171 -6.22 -2.83 3.21
C SER A 171 -7.62 -2.36 2.78
N ALA A 172 -8.67 -3.11 3.14
CA ALA A 172 -10.04 -2.68 2.90
C ALA A 172 -10.41 -1.40 3.67
N ASP A 173 -9.88 -1.23 4.88
CA ASP A 173 -10.34 -0.20 5.83
C ASP A 173 -9.26 0.83 6.18
N PHE A 174 -7.98 0.52 5.94
CA PHE A 174 -6.85 1.36 6.33
C PHE A 174 -5.73 1.35 5.28
N GLY A 175 -5.09 2.50 5.10
CA GLY A 175 -3.79 2.64 4.46
C GLY A 175 -2.68 2.71 5.50
N TYR A 176 -1.56 2.04 5.22
CA TYR A 176 -0.38 2.02 6.09
C TYR A 176 0.85 2.52 5.32
N CYS A 177 1.58 3.44 5.92
CA CYS A 177 2.89 3.89 5.45
C CYS A 177 3.91 3.65 6.55
N LEU A 178 4.84 2.72 6.31
CA LEU A 178 5.79 2.32 7.35
C LEU A 178 6.88 3.37 7.54
N PHE A 179 7.33 4.07 6.50
CA PHE A 179 8.43 5.04 6.63
C PHE A 179 7.98 6.44 6.20
N PRO A 180 6.98 7.04 6.87
CA PRO A 180 6.39 8.30 6.44
C PRO A 180 7.35 9.49 6.47
N LYS A 181 8.23 9.60 7.47
CA LYS A 181 9.19 10.72 7.56
C LYS A 181 10.20 10.62 6.43
N ARG A 182 10.72 9.43 6.12
CA ARG A 182 11.62 9.23 4.97
C ARG A 182 10.90 9.41 3.64
N THR A 183 9.77 8.72 3.46
CA THR A 183 9.09 8.62 2.17
C THR A 183 8.35 9.91 1.83
N ILE A 184 7.56 10.45 2.76
CA ILE A 184 6.65 11.57 2.47
C ILE A 184 7.32 12.90 2.76
N VAL A 185 7.97 13.04 3.92
CA VAL A 185 8.57 14.32 4.33
C VAL A 185 9.91 14.57 3.63
N ARG A 186 10.82 13.59 3.63
CA ARG A 186 12.17 13.74 3.07
C ARG A 186 12.27 13.38 1.58
N LYS A 187 11.27 12.69 1.01
CA LYS A 187 11.32 12.11 -0.34
C LYS A 187 12.60 11.27 -0.56
N GLU A 188 12.94 10.48 0.44
CA GLU A 188 14.07 9.56 0.40
C GLU A 188 13.56 8.12 0.38
N SER A 189 14.21 7.28 -0.42
CA SER A 189 13.91 5.87 -0.53
C SER A 189 15.18 5.06 -0.27
N GLN A 190 15.24 4.34 0.85
CA GLN A 190 16.44 3.59 1.23
C GLN A 190 16.32 2.15 0.79
N VAL A 191 17.37 1.63 0.16
CA VAL A 191 17.48 0.21 -0.14
C VAL A 191 17.49 -0.58 1.17
N CYS A 192 16.61 -1.58 1.25
CA CYS A 192 16.37 -2.42 2.43
C CYS A 192 17.10 -3.78 2.35
N LYS A 193 17.74 -4.09 1.22
CA LYS A 193 18.47 -5.34 1.01
C LYS A 193 19.99 -5.11 0.97
N PRO A 194 20.80 -5.95 1.64
CA PRO A 194 22.26 -5.84 1.62
C PRO A 194 22.91 -6.38 0.34
N ASN A 195 22.18 -7.21 -0.42
CA ASN A 195 22.71 -7.89 -1.60
C ASN A 195 22.62 -7.02 -2.85
N ALA A 196 23.31 -7.46 -3.91
CA ALA A 196 23.11 -6.90 -5.25
C ALA A 196 21.63 -7.00 -5.63
N LEU A 197 21.11 -5.93 -6.19
CA LEU A 197 19.73 -5.85 -6.64
C LEU A 197 19.58 -6.63 -7.94
N GLU A 198 18.43 -7.26 -8.11
CA GLU A 198 18.05 -7.83 -9.40
C GLU A 198 17.72 -6.71 -10.40
N ARG A 199 17.78 -7.01 -11.70
CA ARG A 199 17.56 -6.01 -12.75
C ARG A 199 16.19 -5.33 -12.62
N GLU A 200 15.17 -6.09 -12.25
CA GLU A 200 13.82 -5.60 -12.00
C GLU A 200 13.77 -4.65 -10.81
N GLU A 201 14.55 -4.90 -9.76
CA GLU A 201 14.66 -4.05 -8.57
C GLU A 201 15.39 -2.74 -8.91
N GLU A 202 16.48 -2.81 -9.69
CA GLU A 202 17.21 -1.63 -10.20
C GLU A 202 16.30 -0.73 -11.05
N GLU A 203 15.49 -1.34 -11.92
CA GLU A 203 14.49 -0.63 -12.73
C GLU A 203 13.43 0.04 -11.85
N GLY A 204 12.97 -0.64 -10.79
CA GLY A 204 12.07 -0.07 -9.78
C GLY A 204 12.68 1.17 -9.10
N LEU A 205 13.95 1.09 -8.69
CA LEU A 205 14.68 2.23 -8.11
C LEU A 205 14.80 3.42 -9.06
N ARG A 206 15.04 3.16 -10.35
CA ARG A 206 15.12 4.23 -11.35
C ARG A 206 13.78 4.96 -11.45
N LYS A 207 12.66 4.24 -11.50
CA LYS A 207 11.32 4.83 -11.53
C LYS A 207 11.02 5.67 -10.29
N ILE A 208 11.41 5.18 -9.11
CA ILE A 208 11.28 5.96 -7.87
C ILE A 208 12.05 7.28 -7.97
N SER A 209 13.25 7.26 -8.53
CA SER A 209 14.05 8.46 -8.75
C SER A 209 13.39 9.43 -9.74
N GLU A 210 12.75 8.92 -10.80
CA GLU A 210 11.97 9.71 -11.76
C GLU A 210 10.79 10.43 -11.11
N PHE A 211 10.26 9.91 -9.99
CA PHE A 211 9.24 10.57 -9.17
C PHE A 211 9.80 11.64 -8.21
N GLY A 212 11.08 11.99 -8.33
CA GLY A 212 11.74 13.02 -7.53
C GLY A 212 12.20 12.55 -6.16
N PHE A 213 12.33 11.24 -5.95
CA PHE A 213 12.88 10.67 -4.73
C PHE A 213 14.38 10.52 -4.83
N ARG A 214 15.08 10.79 -3.73
CA ARG A 214 16.48 10.45 -3.60
C ARG A 214 16.59 8.99 -3.13
N VAL A 215 17.10 8.13 -4.00
CA VAL A 215 17.41 6.74 -3.65
C VAL A 215 18.74 6.69 -2.88
N ILE A 216 18.71 6.11 -1.68
CA ILE A 216 19.88 5.93 -0.83
C ILE A 216 20.29 4.45 -0.90
N PRO A 217 21.49 4.14 -1.45
CA PRO A 217 21.95 2.77 -1.57
C PRO A 217 22.23 2.17 -0.19
N TRP A 218 22.27 0.83 -0.10
CA TRP A 218 22.47 0.12 1.16
C TRP A 218 23.73 0.56 1.92
N GLY A 219 24.84 0.80 1.21
CA GLY A 219 26.11 1.24 1.81
C GLY A 219 26.09 2.64 2.42
N GLU A 220 25.08 3.46 2.08
CA GLU A 220 24.90 4.82 2.57
C GLU A 220 23.67 4.95 3.48
N ARG A 221 23.10 3.80 3.89
CA ARG A 221 21.89 3.76 4.70
C ARG A 221 22.09 4.54 5.98
N GLN A 222 21.19 5.47 6.23
CA GLN A 222 21.20 6.22 7.48
C GLN A 222 20.66 5.35 8.62
N GLN A 223 21.12 5.61 9.84
CA GLN A 223 20.57 4.98 11.03
C GLN A 223 19.76 6.03 11.78
N ASP A 224 18.44 5.83 11.85
CA ASP A 224 17.56 6.53 12.75
C ASP A 224 16.47 5.57 13.26
N GLU A 225 15.64 6.08 14.16
CA GLU A 225 14.61 5.31 14.83
C GLU A 225 13.58 4.70 13.85
N GLU A 226 13.18 5.46 12.83
CA GLU A 226 12.25 5.03 11.78
C GLU A 226 12.83 3.88 10.96
N LEU A 227 14.16 3.85 10.79
CA LEU A 227 14.88 2.81 10.06
C LEU A 227 15.36 1.64 10.95
N SER A 228 14.90 1.57 12.20
CA SER A 228 15.24 0.47 13.09
C SER A 228 14.76 -0.88 12.55
N SER A 229 15.39 -1.98 12.98
CA SER A 229 14.99 -3.34 12.57
C SER A 229 13.73 -3.85 13.28
N LYS A 230 13.14 -3.06 14.19
CA LYS A 230 12.03 -3.46 15.06
C LYS A 230 10.68 -2.89 14.62
N ARG A 231 10.58 -2.44 13.36
CA ARG A 231 9.33 -1.85 12.84
C ARG A 231 8.22 -2.88 12.81
N MET A 232 7.02 -2.44 13.20
CA MET A 232 5.80 -3.23 13.15
C MET A 232 4.70 -2.41 12.48
N ILE A 233 3.78 -3.10 11.79
CA ILE A 233 2.59 -2.43 11.24
C ILE A 233 1.79 -1.86 12.42
N GLY A 234 1.59 -0.55 12.42
CA GLY A 234 0.86 0.17 13.46
C GLY A 234 1.70 0.54 14.68
N ASP A 235 3.03 0.46 14.61
CA ASP A 235 3.90 1.09 15.62
C ASP A 235 3.78 2.63 15.60
N ASP A 236 4.35 3.28 16.62
CA ASP A 236 4.29 4.75 16.80
C ASP A 236 4.96 5.53 15.66
N LEU A 237 5.71 4.85 14.78
CA LEU A 237 6.40 5.43 13.63
C LEU A 237 5.67 5.12 12.30
N THR A 238 4.59 4.33 12.33
CA THR A 238 3.78 3.98 11.17
C THR A 238 2.62 4.96 11.04
N TRP A 239 2.45 5.55 9.85
CA TRP A 239 1.21 6.27 9.56
C TRP A 239 0.10 5.29 9.20
N THR A 240 -1.00 5.36 9.95
CA THR A 240 -2.23 4.62 9.68
C THR A 240 -3.33 5.62 9.34
N VAL A 241 -3.92 5.46 8.16
CA VAL A 241 -4.97 6.34 7.63
C VAL A 241 -6.23 5.52 7.40
N GLN A 242 -7.33 5.90 8.03
CA GLN A 242 -8.63 5.28 7.78
C GLN A 242 -9.09 5.56 6.34
N LEU A 243 -9.53 4.53 5.64
CA LEU A 243 -10.04 4.64 4.28
C LEU A 243 -11.56 4.81 4.33
N ASN A 244 -12.01 6.05 4.15
CA ASN A 244 -13.43 6.35 3.96
C ASN A 244 -13.78 6.12 2.50
N ILE A 245 -14.27 4.91 2.22
CA ILE A 245 -14.70 4.48 0.89
C ILE A 245 -16.14 4.91 0.71
N CYS A 246 -16.35 5.92 -0.12
CA CYS A 246 -17.65 6.50 -0.34
C CYS A 246 -18.37 5.70 -1.43
N LEU A 247 -19.24 4.78 -1.00
CA LEU A 247 -20.07 3.97 -1.90
C LEU A 247 -20.98 4.80 -2.84
N GLN A 248 -21.04 6.12 -2.66
CA GLN A 248 -21.87 7.03 -3.45
C GLN A 248 -21.26 7.49 -4.79
N ILE A 249 -19.96 7.28 -5.04
CA ILE A 249 -19.29 7.80 -6.26
C ILE A 249 -19.83 7.15 -7.56
N GLN A 250 -20.46 5.98 -7.48
CA GLN A 250 -21.04 5.30 -8.64
C GLN A 250 -22.09 6.13 -9.38
N ALA A 251 -22.85 6.98 -8.67
CA ALA A 251 -23.87 7.81 -9.28
C ALA A 251 -23.30 8.97 -10.13
N ILE A 252 -22.09 9.46 -9.81
CA ILE A 252 -21.52 10.67 -10.44
C ILE A 252 -20.94 10.35 -11.83
N PHE A 253 -20.28 9.20 -11.98
CA PHE A 253 -19.70 8.80 -13.27
C PHE A 253 -20.76 8.39 -14.30
N ASP A 254 -21.88 7.82 -13.86
CA ASP A 254 -23.00 7.47 -14.75
C ASP A 254 -23.70 8.69 -15.35
N THR A 255 -23.65 9.84 -14.67
CA THR A 255 -24.19 11.12 -15.18
C THR A 255 -23.21 11.91 -16.05
N GLY A 256 -21.89 11.76 -15.85
CA GLY A 256 -20.86 12.56 -16.51
C GLY A 256 -20.46 12.11 -17.92
N MET A 257 -20.57 10.81 -18.25
CA MET A 257 -20.15 10.28 -19.55
C MET A 257 -21.24 10.29 -20.64
N ARG A 258 -22.47 10.75 -20.35
CA ARG A 258 -23.55 10.83 -21.35
C ARG A 258 -23.54 12.11 -22.20
N HIS A 259 -22.61 13.05 -21.97
CA HIS A 259 -22.61 14.35 -22.65
C HIS A 259 -21.45 14.60 -23.63
N SER A 260 -20.63 13.59 -23.96
CA SER A 260 -19.51 13.78 -24.90
C SER A 260 -19.53 12.89 -26.14
N VAL A 261 -20.66 12.26 -26.48
CA VAL A 261 -20.81 11.50 -27.73
C VAL A 261 -21.99 12.08 -28.50
N ASP A 262 -21.84 13.32 -28.96
CA ASP A 262 -22.63 13.92 -30.04
C ASP A 262 -21.89 15.16 -30.54
N LYS A 263 -20.81 14.95 -31.29
CA LYS A 263 -20.28 15.86 -32.33
C LYS A 263 -19.52 15.07 -33.38
#